data_AF-A0A9X9A2Q0-F1
#
_entry.id   AF-A0A9X9A2Q0-F1
#
_cell.length_a   1.000
_cell.length_b   1.000
_cell.length_c   1.000
_cell.angle_alpha   90.00
_cell.angle_beta   90.00
_cell.angle_gamma   90.00
#
_symmetry.space_group_name_H-M   'P 1'
#
loop_
_entity.id
_entity.type
_entity.pdbx_description
1 polymer ?
#
loop_
_entity_poly.entity_id
_entity_poly.type
_entity_poly.pdbx_seq_one_letter_code
_entity_poly.pdbx_strand_id
1 'polypeptide(L)'
;EMADTICNTVLSCLNLTIADFKEVFNNQLVADGVNELQQLQQYLFALGINENTIFNPFLARGLTMYTGTVYEIFLKDGSITSSIGSGGRYDNIIGAFRGDNINYPTVGISFGLDVIYTALSQKETISS
;
A
#
# COMPACT_ATOMS: atom_id res chain seq x y z
N GLU A 1 -15.24 20.30 -19.28
CA GLU A 1 -16.43 19.68 -18.66
C GLU A 1 -16.15 18.27 -18.15
N MET A 2 -16.06 17.22 -18.98
CA MET A 2 -15.77 15.85 -18.51
C MET A 2 -14.42 15.70 -17.79
N ALA A 3 -13.36 16.32 -18.32
CA ALA A 3 -12.03 16.29 -17.71
C ALA A 3 -12.02 16.96 -16.33
N ASP A 4 -12.75 18.08 -16.18
CA ASP A 4 -12.88 18.79 -14.91
C ASP A 4 -13.65 17.96 -13.89
N THR A 5 -14.72 17.26 -14.32
CA THR A 5 -15.45 16.32 -13.47
C THR A 5 -14.56 15.18 -12.98
N ILE A 6 -13.74 14.60 -13.85
CA ILE A 6 -12.80 13.53 -13.48
C ILE A 6 -11.76 14.08 -12.50
N CYS A 7 -11.12 15.20 -12.81
CA CYS A 7 -10.14 15.83 -11.93
C CYS A 7 -10.73 16.16 -10.56
N ASN A 8 -11.92 16.77 -10.50
CA ASN A 8 -12.58 17.10 -9.24
C ASN A 8 -12.93 15.86 -8.42
N THR A 9 -13.32 14.76 -9.08
CA THR A 9 -13.58 13.47 -8.42
C THR A 9 -12.28 12.86 -7.87
N VAL A 10 -11.20 12.90 -8.64
CA VAL A 10 -9.88 12.43 -8.18
C VAL A 10 -9.39 13.27 -7.00
N LEU A 11 -9.56 14.59 -7.07
CA LEU A 11 -9.18 15.51 -6.01
C LEU A 11 -10.02 15.31 -4.74
N SER A 12 -11.32 15.01 -4.87
CA SER A 12 -12.14 14.72 -3.69
C SER A 12 -11.69 13.44 -2.99
N CYS A 13 -11.22 12.43 -3.74
CA CYS A 13 -10.66 11.20 -3.18
C CYS A 13 -9.38 11.42 -2.35
N LEU A 14 -8.63 12.51 -2.55
CA LEU A 14 -7.42 12.82 -1.74
C LEU A 14 -7.72 13.07 -0.27
N ASN A 15 -8.94 13.51 0.04
CA ASN A 15 -9.34 13.87 1.39
C ASN A 15 -10.21 12.81 2.07
N LEU A 16 -10.47 11.68 1.40
CA LEU A 16 -11.29 10.60 1.95
C LEU A 16 -10.46 9.74 2.90
N THR A 17 -11.00 9.52 4.09
CA THR A 17 -10.54 8.52 5.04
C THR A 17 -11.03 7.13 4.61
N ILE A 18 -10.46 6.07 5.20
CA ILE A 18 -10.90 4.68 4.97
C ILE A 18 -12.42 4.52 5.24
N ALA A 19 -12.96 5.22 6.23
CA ALA A 19 -14.39 5.16 6.55
C ALA A 19 -15.26 5.79 5.45
N ASP A 20 -14.82 6.92 4.89
CA ASP A 20 -15.58 7.65 3.86
C ASP A 20 -15.72 6.83 2.56
N PHE A 21 -14.74 5.98 2.24
CA PHE A 21 -14.81 5.11 1.05
C PHE A 21 -16.03 4.21 1.04
N LYS A 22 -16.46 3.72 2.21
CA LYS A 22 -17.65 2.85 2.33
C LYS A 22 -18.94 3.61 2.06
N GLU A 23 -18.99 4.90 2.37
CA GLU A 23 -20.16 5.75 2.17
C GLU A 23 -20.22 6.29 0.73
N VAL A 24 -19.08 6.65 0.16
CA VAL A 24 -18.97 7.23 -1.19
C VAL A 24 -19.17 6.18 -2.28
N PHE A 25 -18.68 4.95 -2.08
CA PHE A 25 -18.72 3.90 -3.10
C PHE A 25 -19.61 2.73 -2.67
N ASN A 26 -20.77 2.61 -3.31
CA ASN A 26 -21.69 1.49 -3.10
C ASN A 26 -21.23 0.23 -3.87
N ASN A 27 -20.20 -0.44 -3.37
CA ASN A 27 -19.64 -1.65 -3.96
C ASN A 27 -19.17 -2.64 -2.88
N GLN A 28 -19.54 -3.93 -3.01
CA GLN A 28 -19.19 -4.96 -2.03
C GLN A 28 -17.68 -5.15 -1.87
N LEU A 29 -16.91 -5.14 -2.97
CA LEU A 29 -15.45 -5.26 -2.92
C LEU A 29 -14.81 -4.08 -2.20
N VAL A 30 -15.37 -2.87 -2.35
CA VAL A 30 -14.92 -1.70 -1.59
C VAL A 30 -15.22 -1.88 -0.11
N ALA A 31 -16.41 -2.35 0.25
CA ALA A 31 -16.77 -2.60 1.64
C ALA A 31 -15.86 -3.66 2.29
N ASP A 32 -15.54 -4.73 1.57
CA ASP A 32 -14.63 -5.78 2.04
C ASP A 32 -13.21 -5.23 2.25
N GLY A 33 -12.67 -4.49 1.26
CA GLY A 33 -11.36 -3.85 1.36
C GLY A 33 -11.27 -2.82 2.49
N VAL A 34 -12.32 -2.02 2.73
CA VAL A 34 -12.40 -1.11 3.87
C VAL A 34 -12.33 -1.88 5.19
N ASN A 35 -13.05 -3.00 5.32
CA ASN A 35 -13.00 -3.82 6.53
C ASN A 35 -11.62 -4.46 6.74
N GLU A 36 -10.94 -4.91 5.67
CA GLU A 36 -9.56 -5.41 5.74
C GLU A 36 -8.58 -4.32 6.22
N LEU A 37 -8.69 -3.11 5.67
CA LEU A 37 -7.83 -1.98 6.04
C LEU A 37 -8.08 -1.51 7.48
N GLN A 38 -9.33 -1.52 7.96
CA GLN A 38 -9.65 -1.20 9.35
C GLN A 38 -9.05 -2.22 10.33
N GLN A 39 -9.07 -3.51 10.00
CA GLN A 39 -8.40 -4.54 10.80
C GLN A 39 -6.88 -4.34 10.80
N LEU A 40 -6.29 -4.03 9.64
CA LEU A 40 -4.88 -3.70 9.57
C LEU A 40 -4.53 -2.50 10.47
N GLN A 41 -5.33 -1.43 10.46
CA GLN A 41 -5.10 -0.28 11.34
C GLN A 41 -5.13 -0.66 12.82
N GLN A 42 -6.02 -1.57 13.24
CA GLN A 42 -6.03 -2.08 14.61
C GLN A 42 -4.74 -2.82 14.96
N TYR A 43 -4.21 -3.63 14.05
CA TYR A 43 -2.92 -4.31 14.25
C TYR A 43 -1.76 -3.32 14.30
N LEU A 44 -1.73 -2.32 13.41
CA LEU A 44 -0.69 -1.28 13.40
C LEU A 44 -0.70 -0.45 14.69
N PHE A 45 -1.88 -0.15 15.22
CA PHE A 45 -2.05 0.51 16.51
C PHE A 45 -1.55 -0.38 17.67
N ALA A 46 -1.95 -1.65 17.69
CA ALA A 46 -1.51 -2.61 18.72
C ALA A 46 0.02 -2.82 18.71
N LEU A 47 0.66 -2.71 17.54
CA LEU A 47 2.12 -2.78 17.38
C LEU A 47 2.83 -1.44 17.68
N GLY A 48 2.10 -0.35 17.89
CA GLY A 48 2.68 0.97 18.19
C GLY A 48 3.38 1.64 17.01
N ILE A 49 3.06 1.25 15.77
CA ILE A 49 3.68 1.79 14.55
C ILE A 49 2.72 2.65 13.70
N ASN A 50 1.50 2.88 14.17
CA ASN A 50 0.47 3.63 13.46
C ASN A 50 0.93 5.05 13.06
N GLU A 51 1.77 5.70 13.87
CA GLU A 51 2.34 7.03 13.57
C GLU A 51 3.29 7.03 12.36
N ASN A 52 3.72 5.86 11.87
CA ASN A 52 4.58 5.72 10.71
C ASN A 52 3.86 5.10 9.52
N THR A 53 2.53 5.09 9.55
CA THR A 53 1.68 4.55 8.49
C THR A 53 0.68 5.58 8.01
N ILE A 54 0.50 5.67 6.69
CA ILE A 54 -0.44 6.59 6.05
C ILE A 54 -1.26 5.78 5.06
N PHE A 55 -2.59 5.89 5.15
CA PHE A 55 -3.46 5.34 4.10
C PHE A 55 -3.35 6.21 2.85
N ASN A 56 -3.06 5.58 1.70
CA ASN A 56 -3.00 6.26 0.42
C ASN A 56 -3.88 5.52 -0.61
N PRO A 57 -5.05 6.06 -0.98
CA PRO A 57 -5.95 5.43 -1.94
C PRO A 57 -5.41 5.42 -3.38
N PHE A 58 -4.35 6.17 -3.66
CA PHE A 58 -3.71 6.23 -4.99
C PHE A 58 -2.56 5.23 -5.13
N LEU A 59 -2.22 4.50 -4.07
CA LEU A 59 -1.23 3.43 -4.14
C LEU A 59 -1.83 2.24 -4.90
N ALA A 60 -1.67 2.25 -6.22
CA ALA A 60 -1.99 1.14 -7.10
C ALA A 60 -0.68 0.49 -7.59
N ARG A 61 -0.48 -0.80 -7.31
CA ARG A 61 0.68 -1.56 -7.79
C ARG A 61 0.24 -2.78 -8.60
N GLY A 62 1.02 -3.11 -9.63
CA GLY A 62 1.06 -4.42 -10.31
C GLY A 62 -0.29 -5.14 -10.39
N LEU A 63 -1.24 -4.50 -11.08
CA LEU A 63 -2.71 -4.71 -11.04
C LEU A 63 -3.22 -6.17 -11.14
N THR A 64 -2.37 -7.13 -11.49
CA THR A 64 -2.75 -8.54 -11.68
C THR A 64 -2.31 -9.47 -10.55
N MET A 65 -1.37 -9.07 -9.69
CA MET A 65 -0.78 -9.98 -8.69
C MET A 65 -1.39 -9.87 -7.30
N TYR A 66 -1.74 -8.65 -6.87
CA TYR A 66 -2.24 -8.41 -5.51
C TYR A 66 -3.76 -8.61 -5.44
N THR A 67 -4.20 -9.26 -4.35
CA THR A 67 -5.59 -9.62 -4.09
C THR A 67 -6.20 -8.93 -2.87
N GLY A 68 -5.39 -8.15 -2.13
CA GLY A 68 -5.81 -7.41 -0.94
C GLY A 68 -4.89 -6.24 -0.64
N THR A 69 -4.56 -6.01 0.63
CA THR A 69 -3.69 -4.92 1.07
C THR A 69 -2.36 -4.86 0.28
N VAL A 70 -1.99 -3.66 -0.14
CA VAL A 70 -0.67 -3.33 -0.68
C VAL A 70 -0.02 -2.23 0.16
N TYR A 71 1.31 -2.22 0.22
CA TYR A 71 2.06 -1.22 0.97
C TYR A 71 3.42 -0.93 0.33
N GLU A 72 3.89 0.30 0.56
CA GLU A 72 5.24 0.76 0.24
C GLU A 72 5.85 1.40 1.48
N ILE A 73 7.16 1.24 1.61
CA ILE A 73 7.96 1.67 2.73
C ILE A 73 8.93 2.73 2.22
N PHE A 74 9.02 3.83 2.95
CA PHE A 74 9.87 4.98 2.63
C PHE A 74 10.72 5.32 3.86
N LEU A 75 11.83 6.03 3.64
CA LEU A 75 12.60 6.59 4.74
C LEU A 75 11.81 7.72 5.40
N LYS A 76 11.74 7.70 6.73
CA LYS A 76 10.98 8.67 7.52
C LYS A 76 11.49 10.11 7.36
N ASP A 77 12.78 10.29 7.10
CA ASP A 77 13.40 11.60 6.89
C ASP A 77 13.23 12.13 5.45
N GLY A 78 12.68 11.34 4.53
CA GLY A 78 12.50 11.72 3.13
C GLY A 78 13.80 11.96 2.37
N SER A 79 14.95 11.54 2.91
CA SER A 79 16.27 11.70 2.26
C SER A 79 16.32 11.06 0.88
N ILE A 80 15.57 9.97 0.69
CA ILE A 80 15.31 9.34 -0.59
C ILE A 80 13.80 9.28 -0.83
N THR A 81 13.38 9.74 -2.00
CA THR A 81 11.97 9.79 -2.41
C THR A 81 11.44 8.48 -3.01
N SER A 82 12.34 7.60 -3.47
CA SER A 82 11.96 6.25 -3.91
C SER A 82 11.69 5.33 -2.72
N SER A 83 10.76 4.38 -2.90
CA SER A 83 10.48 3.36 -1.90
C SER A 83 11.72 2.49 -1.61
N ILE A 84 11.95 2.16 -0.33
CA ILE A 84 13.00 1.23 0.14
C ILE A 84 12.50 -0.21 0.25
N GLY A 85 11.20 -0.44 0.12
CA GLY A 85 10.60 -1.75 0.22
C GLY A 85 9.11 -1.72 -0.05
N SER A 86 8.56 -2.82 -0.54
CA SER A 86 7.14 -2.89 -0.89
C SER A 86 6.62 -4.30 -0.69
N GLY A 87 5.30 -4.44 -0.60
CA GLY A 87 4.68 -5.73 -0.44
C GLY A 87 3.17 -5.67 -0.51
N GLY A 88 2.56 -6.80 -0.19
CA GLY A 88 1.11 -6.93 -0.19
C GLY A 88 0.65 -8.37 -0.15
N ARG A 89 -0.67 -8.55 -0.22
CA ARG A 89 -1.34 -9.85 -0.25
C ARG A 89 -1.56 -10.33 -1.69
N TYR A 90 -1.21 -11.58 -2.00
CA TYR A 90 -1.25 -12.15 -3.36
C TYR A 90 -1.68 -13.63 -3.35
N ASP A 91 -2.96 -13.89 -3.17
CA ASP A 91 -3.43 -15.27 -2.90
C ASP A 91 -3.40 -16.20 -4.13
N ASN A 92 -3.32 -15.62 -5.33
CA ASN A 92 -3.49 -16.37 -6.59
C ASN A 92 -2.17 -16.94 -7.13
N ILE A 93 -1.01 -16.47 -6.65
CA ILE A 93 0.30 -16.79 -7.27
C ILE A 93 0.64 -18.28 -7.15
N ILE A 94 0.46 -18.86 -5.95
CA ILE A 94 0.81 -20.25 -5.71
C ILE A 94 -0.11 -21.19 -6.52
N GLY A 95 -1.41 -20.92 -6.56
CA GLY A 95 -2.35 -21.74 -7.33
C GLY A 95 -2.11 -21.69 -8.83
N ALA A 96 -1.77 -20.51 -9.36
CA ALA A 96 -1.36 -20.35 -10.74
C ALA A 96 -0.07 -21.14 -11.07
N PHE A 97 0.91 -21.13 -10.17
CA PHE A 97 2.15 -21.92 -10.34
C PHE A 97 1.91 -23.42 -10.28
N ARG A 98 0.98 -23.87 -9.43
CA ARG A 98 0.62 -25.29 -9.26
C ARG A 98 -0.31 -25.82 -10.35
N GLY A 99 -1.03 -24.94 -11.03
CA GLY A 99 -2.04 -25.30 -12.03
C GLY A 99 -3.36 -25.80 -11.45
N ASP A 100 -3.59 -25.63 -10.14
CA ASP A 100 -4.84 -26.03 -9.47
C ASP A 100 -5.85 -24.87 -9.33
N ASN A 101 -5.44 -23.64 -9.62
CA ASN A 101 -6.25 -22.41 -9.46
C ASN A 101 -6.88 -22.27 -8.06
N ILE A 102 -6.27 -22.88 -7.04
CA ILE A 102 -6.68 -22.73 -5.65
C ILE A 102 -6.08 -21.44 -5.10
N ASN A 103 -6.87 -20.67 -4.34
CA ASN A 103 -6.35 -19.52 -3.62
C ASN A 103 -5.56 -19.99 -2.40
N TYR A 104 -4.28 -19.66 -2.36
CA TYR A 104 -3.41 -19.92 -1.22
C TYR A 104 -3.08 -18.59 -0.54
N PRO A 105 -3.63 -18.32 0.67
CA PRO A 105 -3.44 -17.06 1.34
C PRO A 105 -1.96 -16.72 1.52
N THR A 106 -1.50 -15.63 0.89
CA THR A 106 -0.08 -15.28 0.90
C THR A 106 0.10 -13.77 1.07
N VAL A 107 1.01 -13.39 1.95
CA VAL A 107 1.47 -12.00 2.12
C VAL A 107 2.99 -12.01 2.13
N GLY A 108 3.59 -11.00 1.55
CA GLY A 108 5.04 -10.89 1.46
C GLY A 108 5.52 -9.46 1.31
N ILE A 109 6.81 -9.29 1.58
CA ILE A 109 7.52 -8.02 1.56
C ILE A 109 8.87 -8.23 0.86
N SER A 110 9.31 -7.20 0.13
CA SER A 110 10.63 -7.15 -0.50
C SER A 110 11.30 -5.81 -0.19
N PHE A 111 12.62 -5.83 -0.05
CA PHE A 111 13.45 -4.65 0.24
C PHE A 111 14.34 -4.31 -0.94
N GLY A 112 14.39 -3.03 -1.31
CA GLY A 112 15.27 -2.50 -2.35
C GLY A 112 16.66 -2.25 -1.77
N LEU A 113 17.53 -3.27 -1.79
CA LEU A 113 18.86 -3.20 -1.19
C LEU A 113 19.72 -2.06 -1.77
N ASP A 114 19.61 -1.76 -3.07
CA ASP A 114 20.35 -0.68 -3.70
C ASP A 114 19.97 0.70 -3.14
N VAL A 115 18.68 0.91 -2.88
CA VAL A 115 18.14 2.16 -2.32
C VAL A 115 18.57 2.30 -0.86
N ILE A 116 18.50 1.21 -0.10
CA ILE A 116 18.95 1.16 1.29
C ILE A 116 20.46 1.45 1.38
N TYR A 117 21.27 0.82 0.51
CA TYR A 117 22.70 1.06 0.43
C TYR A 117 22.99 2.54 0.14
N THR A 118 22.31 3.13 -0.84
CA THR A 118 22.45 4.54 -1.20
C THR A 118 22.16 5.45 0.00
N ALA A 119 21.09 5.17 0.76
CA ALA A 119 20.73 5.94 1.95
C ALA A 119 21.81 5.90 3.03
N LEU A 120 22.38 4.72 3.26
CA LEU A 120 23.45 4.53 4.24
C LEU A 120 24.72 5.29 3.83
N SER A 121 25.14 5.18 2.57
CA SER A 121 26.34 5.89 2.06
C SER A 121 26.21 7.42 2.12
N GLN A 122 25.02 7.96 1.85
CA GLN A 122 24.77 9.40 2.00
C GLN A 122 24.94 9.86 3.45
N LYS A 123 24.43 9.07 4.41
CA LYS A 123 24.51 9.40 5.84
C LYS A 123 25.94 9.37 6.38
N GLU A 124 26.76 8.43 5.91
CA GLU A 124 28.19 8.37 6.26
C GLU A 124 28.95 9.58 5.71
N THR A 125 28.68 9.97 4.46
CA THR A 125 29.32 11.14 3.83
C THR A 125 29.00 12.44 4.55
N ILE A 126 27.77 12.60 5.06
CA ILE A 126 27.35 13.79 5.82
C ILE A 126 27.96 13.83 7.23
N SER A 127 28.35 12.67 7.78
CA SER A 127 28.94 12.55 9.11
C SER A 127 30.47 12.74 9.12
N SER A 128 31.07 12.94 7.95
CA SER A 128 32.52 13.08 7.71
C SER A 128 32.88 14.53 7.41
#